data_AF-A0ABD4Y957-F1
#
_entry.id   AF-A0ABD4Y957-F1
#
_cell.length_a   1.000
_cell.length_b   1.000
_cell.length_c   1.000
_cell.angle_alpha   90.00
_cell.angle_beta   90.00
_cell.angle_gamma   90.00
#
_symmetry.space_group_name_H-M   'P 1'
#
loop_
_entity.id
_entity.type
_entity.pdbx_description
1 polymer ?
#
loop_
_entity_poly.entity_id
_entity_poly.type
_entity_poly.pdbx_seq_one_letter_code
_entity_poly.pdbx_strand_id
1 'polypeptide(L)'
;MHIERKDDMGVRAVLSLAAGQRSVVAIIAGRDEPLVVPPLALIDERVDGSHREWCQWSKGLVYDGPYKTQVVRNALALKLLLSSPSGSIMAAATSSLPERIGGRNNYDYRFSWIRDAGYTIEAFLGIGAQPEAKAAFTWLLRRLEEHGPRVFYTLDGAIGHCVRPVDLPGYKNSPPVVGNDARDQLQHGVFGDIFETARCFIDSGNILDSPSAMLLSGLADQCADCWRQQDAGIWELPEKQHYTMSKISCWQALSRAIELADGGHLPTTCRERWDRERQRIQAWIEAHCWSEERQAYVFYPDSERLDASLALAVRFGYPSKERLRSTLQAIDHDLGAGAFHYRYTDAQKEEGCFLACTFWLIEAWAILGNQDRADAAYADALKGLSHGVGIYSEMIDPQTGQYLGNLPQGLTHLAALKAAMAIGGSHPER
;
A
#
# COMPACT_ATOMS: atom_id res chain seq x y z
N MET A 1 -29.61 -28.94 14.62
CA MET A 1 -29.73 -27.48 14.38
C MET A 1 -31.20 -27.12 14.39
N HIS A 2 -31.59 -26.12 15.17
CA HIS A 2 -32.94 -25.57 15.22
C HIS A 2 -32.89 -24.12 14.72
N ILE A 3 -33.63 -23.78 13.68
CA ILE A 3 -33.68 -22.41 13.14
C ILE A 3 -34.77 -21.65 13.91
N GLU A 4 -34.38 -20.60 14.63
CA GLU A 4 -35.27 -19.75 15.43
C GLU A 4 -35.85 -18.60 14.59
N ARG A 5 -35.05 -18.05 13.66
CA ARG A 5 -35.45 -16.95 12.77
C ARG A 5 -34.84 -17.14 11.39
N LYS A 6 -35.64 -16.90 10.35
CA LYS A 6 -35.18 -16.80 8.96
C LYS A 6 -36.04 -15.76 8.26
N ASP A 7 -35.47 -14.60 8.03
CA ASP A 7 -36.10 -13.46 7.35
C ASP A 7 -35.07 -12.73 6.50
N ASP A 8 -35.50 -11.65 5.85
CA ASP A 8 -34.64 -10.81 5.01
C ASP A 8 -33.50 -10.14 5.81
N MET A 9 -33.63 -10.08 7.15
CA MET A 9 -32.61 -9.54 8.05
C MET A 9 -31.63 -10.62 8.54
N GLY A 10 -31.79 -11.87 8.11
CA GLY A 10 -30.83 -12.95 8.31
C GLY A 10 -31.41 -14.21 8.94
N VAL A 11 -30.51 -15.11 9.33
CA VAL A 11 -30.84 -16.41 9.93
C VAL A 11 -30.28 -16.50 11.34
N ARG A 12 -31.12 -16.90 12.29
CA ARG A 12 -30.72 -17.25 13.66
C ARG A 12 -31.03 -18.73 13.87
N ALA A 13 -30.02 -19.50 14.27
CA ALA A 13 -30.16 -20.92 14.54
C ALA A 13 -29.34 -21.32 15.76
N VAL A 14 -29.83 -22.32 16.50
CA VAL A 14 -29.18 -22.91 17.66
C VAL A 14 -28.77 -24.34 17.33
N LEU A 15 -27.55 -24.70 17.71
CA LEU A 15 -27.01 -26.03 17.58
C LEU A 15 -26.35 -26.42 18.91
N SER A 16 -26.80 -27.56 19.47
CA SER A 16 -26.18 -28.15 20.66
C SER A 16 -25.20 -29.23 20.25
N LEU A 17 -23.99 -29.19 20.79
CA LEU A 17 -22.93 -30.18 20.59
C LEU A 17 -22.47 -30.70 21.95
N ALA A 18 -22.22 -32.00 22.05
CA ALA A 18 -21.51 -32.59 23.18
C ALA A 18 -19.98 -32.49 22.99
N ALA A 19 -19.22 -32.65 24.07
CA ALA A 19 -17.76 -32.69 23.99
C ALA A 19 -17.29 -33.81 23.02
N GLY A 20 -16.39 -33.46 22.10
CA GLY A 20 -15.91 -34.36 21.05
C GLY A 20 -16.81 -34.45 19.80
N GLN A 21 -18.00 -33.85 19.81
CA GLN A 21 -18.83 -33.74 18.60
C GLN A 21 -18.40 -32.56 17.74
N ARG A 22 -18.42 -32.78 16.42
CA ARG A 22 -18.17 -31.76 15.40
C ARG A 22 -19.43 -31.59 14.55
N SER A 23 -19.68 -30.36 14.11
CA SER A 23 -20.70 -30.06 13.10
C SER A 23 -20.17 -28.99 12.15
N VAL A 24 -20.67 -29.02 10.92
CA VAL A 24 -20.28 -28.09 9.86
C VAL A 24 -21.42 -27.13 9.61
N VAL A 25 -21.10 -25.84 9.60
CA VAL A 25 -22.00 -24.77 9.16
C VAL A 25 -21.32 -24.07 8.00
N ALA A 26 -22.01 -23.94 6.88
CA ALA A 26 -21.46 -23.36 5.66
C ALA A 26 -22.37 -22.25 5.15
N ILE A 27 -21.75 -21.16 4.72
CA ILE A 27 -22.42 -20.09 3.96
C ILE A 27 -21.92 -20.22 2.53
N ILE A 28 -22.86 -20.42 1.59
CA ILE A 28 -22.57 -20.47 0.17
C ILE A 28 -23.14 -19.20 -0.44
N ALA A 29 -22.28 -18.44 -1.08
CA ALA A 29 -22.61 -17.18 -1.73
C ALA A 29 -22.11 -17.20 -3.17
N GLY A 30 -22.80 -16.49 -4.04
CA GLY A 30 -22.49 -16.30 -5.45
C GLY A 30 -23.10 -14.98 -5.91
N ARG A 31 -22.59 -14.43 -7.00
CA ARG A 31 -23.07 -13.15 -7.55
C ARG A 31 -23.61 -13.40 -8.96
N ASP A 32 -24.91 -13.16 -9.13
CA ASP A 32 -25.61 -13.28 -10.41
C ASP A 32 -25.42 -14.66 -11.09
N GLU A 33 -25.29 -15.72 -10.28
CA GLU A 33 -25.01 -17.07 -10.74
C GLU A 33 -25.80 -18.14 -9.96
N PRO A 34 -26.09 -19.31 -10.57
CA PRO A 34 -26.65 -20.45 -9.85
C PRO A 34 -25.69 -20.99 -8.78
N LEU A 35 -26.20 -21.24 -7.58
CA LEU A 35 -25.40 -21.83 -6.50
C LEU A 35 -25.27 -23.34 -6.64
N VAL A 36 -24.03 -23.82 -6.67
CA VAL A 36 -23.72 -25.24 -6.49
C VAL A 36 -23.57 -25.51 -4.99
N VAL A 37 -24.35 -26.46 -4.46
CA VAL A 37 -24.32 -26.85 -3.04
C VAL A 37 -23.66 -28.22 -2.90
N PRO A 38 -22.36 -28.29 -2.54
CA PRO A 38 -21.69 -29.58 -2.33
C PRO A 38 -22.22 -30.29 -1.08
N PRO A 39 -22.08 -31.63 -0.99
CA PRO A 39 -22.25 -32.35 0.26
C PRO A 39 -21.40 -31.74 1.40
N LEU A 40 -21.93 -31.71 2.62
CA LEU A 40 -21.25 -31.13 3.79
C LEU A 40 -19.86 -31.75 4.03
N ALA A 41 -19.68 -33.04 3.76
CA ALA A 41 -18.38 -33.70 3.88
C ALA A 41 -17.32 -33.06 2.96
N LEU A 42 -17.67 -32.72 1.72
CA LEU A 42 -16.75 -32.04 0.81
C LEU A 42 -16.49 -30.59 1.25
N ILE A 43 -17.46 -29.92 1.86
CA ILE A 43 -17.24 -28.59 2.43
C ILE A 43 -16.28 -28.66 3.61
N ASP A 44 -16.42 -29.69 4.45
CA ASP A 44 -15.55 -29.93 5.60
C ASP A 44 -14.08 -30.15 5.19
N GLU A 45 -13.87 -30.96 4.13
CA GLU A 45 -12.54 -31.23 3.55
C GLU A 45 -11.86 -29.96 2.99
N ARG A 46 -12.62 -28.94 2.58
CA ARG A 46 -12.06 -27.67 2.06
C ARG A 46 -11.27 -26.90 3.11
N VAL A 47 -11.54 -27.09 4.39
CA VAL A 47 -10.76 -26.44 5.46
C VAL A 47 -9.31 -26.93 5.42
N ASP A 48 -9.12 -28.25 5.39
CA ASP A 48 -7.80 -28.86 5.30
C ASP A 48 -7.15 -28.62 3.94
N GLY A 49 -7.95 -28.61 2.87
CA GLY A 49 -7.51 -28.21 1.53
C GLY A 49 -6.91 -26.80 1.51
N SER A 50 -7.65 -25.81 2.05
CA SER A 50 -7.19 -24.43 2.14
C SER A 50 -5.90 -24.33 2.98
N HIS A 51 -5.83 -25.02 4.12
CA HIS A 51 -4.62 -25.05 4.93
C HIS A 51 -3.41 -25.58 4.14
N ARG A 52 -3.56 -26.71 3.45
CA ARG A 52 -2.49 -27.30 2.64
C ARG A 52 -2.03 -26.36 1.54
N GLU A 53 -2.95 -25.69 0.84
CA GLU A 53 -2.62 -24.74 -0.23
C GLU A 53 -1.81 -23.54 0.29
N TRP A 54 -2.23 -22.95 1.41
CA TRP A 54 -1.49 -21.84 2.04
C TRP A 54 -0.11 -22.27 2.57
N CYS A 55 -0.02 -23.47 3.17
CA CYS A 55 1.27 -24.03 3.57
C CYS A 55 2.17 -24.33 2.36
N GLN A 56 1.60 -24.83 1.27
CA GLN A 56 2.37 -25.12 0.06
C GLN A 56 2.85 -23.83 -0.60
N TRP A 57 2.00 -22.82 -0.69
CA TRP A 57 2.37 -21.52 -1.24
C TRP A 57 3.47 -20.84 -0.42
N SER A 58 3.32 -20.81 0.92
CA SER A 58 4.30 -20.14 1.80
C SER A 58 5.68 -20.80 1.78
N LYS A 59 5.79 -22.10 1.47
CA LYS A 59 7.08 -22.78 1.25
C LYS A 59 7.84 -22.25 0.03
N GLY A 60 7.14 -21.67 -0.95
CA GLY A 60 7.75 -21.11 -2.15
C GLY A 60 8.33 -19.70 -1.96
N LEU A 61 8.10 -19.07 -0.81
CA LEU A 61 8.58 -17.72 -0.53
C LEU A 61 10.09 -17.72 -0.26
N VAL A 62 10.78 -16.77 -0.87
CA VAL A 62 12.23 -16.58 -0.77
C VAL A 62 12.53 -15.48 0.24
N TYR A 63 12.88 -15.88 1.46
CA TYR A 63 13.43 -15.00 2.50
C TYR A 63 14.07 -15.82 3.62
N ASP A 64 15.29 -15.47 3.99
CA ASP A 64 16.11 -16.11 5.03
C ASP A 64 16.64 -15.14 6.09
N GLY A 65 16.24 -13.87 6.04
CA GLY A 65 16.59 -12.85 7.04
C GLY A 65 15.92 -13.03 8.42
N PRO A 66 16.24 -12.15 9.38
CA PRO A 66 15.90 -12.31 10.80
C PRO A 66 14.39 -12.33 11.10
N TYR A 67 13.56 -11.70 10.27
CA TYR A 67 12.12 -11.55 10.49
C TYR A 67 11.25 -12.47 9.63
N LYS A 68 11.73 -13.70 9.38
CA LYS A 68 11.09 -14.63 8.42
C LYS A 68 9.62 -14.91 8.75
N THR A 69 9.30 -15.11 10.02
CA THR A 69 7.92 -15.35 10.44
C THR A 69 7.00 -14.18 10.12
N GLN A 70 7.48 -12.94 10.30
CA GLN A 70 6.75 -11.72 9.98
C GLN A 70 6.62 -11.53 8.48
N VAL A 71 7.68 -11.76 7.70
CA VAL A 71 7.63 -11.70 6.22
C VAL A 71 6.58 -12.66 5.68
N VAL A 72 6.58 -13.93 6.13
CA VAL A 72 5.55 -14.91 5.72
C VAL A 72 4.16 -14.44 6.12
N ARG A 73 3.98 -13.93 7.35
CA ARG A 73 2.68 -13.46 7.83
C ARG A 73 2.15 -12.28 7.01
N ASN A 74 2.99 -11.29 6.72
CA ASN A 74 2.65 -10.13 5.89
C ASN A 74 2.34 -10.57 4.45
N ALA A 75 3.12 -11.49 3.89
CA ALA A 75 2.88 -12.03 2.54
C ALA A 75 1.52 -12.75 2.44
N LEU A 76 1.13 -13.51 3.46
CA LEU A 76 -0.21 -14.12 3.54
C LEU A 76 -1.31 -13.06 3.55
N ALA A 77 -1.15 -11.98 4.33
CA ALA A 77 -2.12 -10.89 4.38
C ALA A 77 -2.24 -10.15 3.04
N LEU A 78 -1.14 -9.89 2.34
CA LEU A 78 -1.14 -9.31 1.00
C LEU A 78 -1.82 -10.24 -0.02
N LYS A 79 -1.54 -11.54 0.05
CA LYS A 79 -2.19 -12.52 -0.84
C LYS A 79 -3.70 -12.63 -0.60
N LEU A 80 -4.18 -12.40 0.62
CA LEU A 80 -5.63 -12.33 0.89
C LEU A 80 -6.31 -11.15 0.18
N LEU A 81 -5.56 -10.10 -0.15
CA LEU A 81 -6.06 -8.91 -0.86
C LEU A 81 -6.01 -9.06 -2.38
N LEU A 82 -5.36 -10.12 -2.89
CA LEU A 82 -5.26 -10.41 -4.32
C LEU A 82 -6.53 -11.13 -4.80
N SER A 83 -7.20 -10.53 -5.79
CA SER A 83 -8.32 -11.13 -6.50
C SER A 83 -7.81 -12.19 -7.48
N SER A 84 -8.02 -13.48 -7.17
CA SER A 84 -7.61 -14.57 -8.07
C SER A 84 -8.24 -14.50 -9.48
N PRO A 85 -9.50 -14.07 -9.69
CA PRO A 85 -10.08 -14.01 -11.04
C PRO A 85 -9.45 -12.96 -11.96
N SER A 86 -9.05 -11.80 -11.42
CA SER A 86 -8.61 -10.66 -12.22
C SER A 86 -7.14 -10.31 -12.06
N GLY A 87 -6.50 -10.71 -10.96
CA GLY A 87 -5.18 -10.26 -10.55
C GLY A 87 -5.17 -8.90 -9.84
N SER A 88 -6.30 -8.22 -9.69
CA SER A 88 -6.36 -6.93 -8.98
C SER A 88 -6.01 -7.09 -7.49
N ILE A 89 -5.41 -6.06 -6.90
CA ILE A 89 -5.00 -6.05 -5.49
C ILE A 89 -5.80 -4.97 -4.77
N MET A 90 -6.57 -5.38 -3.77
CA MET A 90 -7.37 -4.48 -2.95
C MET A 90 -6.47 -3.74 -1.94
N ALA A 91 -6.76 -2.46 -1.64
CA ALA A 91 -6.04 -1.74 -0.58
C ALA A 91 -6.31 -2.35 0.81
N ALA A 92 -7.59 -2.60 1.13
CA ALA A 92 -8.00 -3.41 2.29
C ALA A 92 -9.29 -4.18 2.03
N ALA A 93 -9.47 -5.29 2.75
CA ALA A 93 -10.69 -6.12 2.63
C ALA A 93 -11.94 -5.50 3.28
N THR A 94 -11.78 -4.40 4.03
CA THR A 94 -12.88 -3.72 4.73
C THR A 94 -13.17 -2.34 4.17
N SER A 95 -14.33 -1.83 4.56
CA SER A 95 -14.73 -0.45 4.38
C SER A 95 -15.08 0.14 5.74
N SER A 96 -14.96 1.46 5.86
CA SER A 96 -15.58 2.29 6.87
C SER A 96 -15.13 2.08 8.31
N LEU A 97 -14.04 1.33 8.51
CA LEU A 97 -13.45 1.28 9.84
C LEU A 97 -12.77 2.61 10.14
N PRO A 98 -13.03 3.19 11.33
CA PRO A 98 -12.73 4.58 11.57
C PRO A 98 -11.25 4.82 11.88
N GLU A 99 -10.69 5.86 11.28
CA GLU A 99 -9.38 6.41 11.68
C GLU A 99 -9.42 7.00 13.11
N ARG A 100 -10.62 7.38 13.58
CA ARG A 100 -10.93 7.75 14.97
C ARG A 100 -12.36 7.34 15.30
N ILE A 101 -12.55 6.59 16.39
CA ILE A 101 -13.86 6.08 16.80
C ILE A 101 -14.87 7.23 16.97
N GLY A 102 -16.04 7.10 16.33
CA GLY A 102 -17.09 8.13 16.31
C GLY A 102 -16.77 9.32 15.38
N GLY A 103 -15.62 9.32 14.73
CA GLY A 103 -15.22 10.29 13.72
C GLY A 103 -15.90 10.06 12.37
N ARG A 104 -15.63 10.98 11.44
CA ARG A 104 -16.20 11.00 10.08
C ARG A 104 -15.21 10.57 9.00
N ASN A 105 -13.93 10.44 9.32
CA ASN A 105 -12.88 9.98 8.42
C ASN A 105 -12.93 8.45 8.35
N ASN A 106 -13.92 7.96 7.61
CA ASN A 106 -14.18 6.56 7.37
C ASN A 106 -14.14 6.37 5.84
N TYR A 107 -13.41 5.36 5.36
CA TYR A 107 -13.18 5.20 3.92
C TYR A 107 -13.46 3.78 3.43
N ASP A 108 -13.97 3.65 2.21
CA ASP A 108 -14.09 2.36 1.54
C ASP A 108 -12.80 2.04 0.78
N TYR A 109 -12.08 1.03 1.25
CA TYR A 109 -10.76 0.64 0.72
C TYR A 109 -10.84 -0.58 -0.20
N ARG A 110 -12.05 -1.00 -0.58
CA ARG A 110 -12.28 -2.18 -1.42
C ARG A 110 -12.08 -1.91 -2.91
N PHE A 111 -11.03 -1.15 -3.22
CA PHE A 111 -10.59 -0.79 -4.56
C PHE A 111 -9.09 -1.08 -4.71
N SER A 112 -8.60 -1.05 -5.94
CA SER A 112 -7.18 -1.23 -6.25
C SER A 112 -6.55 0.13 -6.54
N TRP A 113 -5.89 0.70 -5.53
CA TRP A 113 -5.02 1.88 -5.72
C TRP A 113 -3.79 1.50 -6.51
N ILE A 114 -3.34 2.38 -7.41
CA ILE A 114 -2.12 2.16 -8.19
C ILE A 114 -0.91 2.00 -7.26
N ARG A 115 -0.79 2.89 -6.27
CA ARG A 115 0.28 2.87 -5.26
C ARG A 115 0.33 1.53 -4.51
N ASP A 116 -0.79 1.18 -3.88
CA ASP A 116 -0.90 0.00 -3.03
C ASP A 116 -0.69 -1.29 -3.83
N ALA A 117 -1.23 -1.37 -5.05
CA ALA A 117 -0.99 -2.48 -5.97
C ALA A 117 0.48 -2.55 -6.40
N GLY A 118 1.09 -1.42 -6.79
CA GLY A 118 2.48 -1.35 -7.19
C GLY A 118 3.43 -1.85 -6.11
N TYR A 119 3.31 -1.31 -4.89
CA TYR A 119 4.16 -1.74 -3.77
C TYR A 119 3.91 -3.20 -3.36
N THR A 120 2.69 -3.70 -3.54
CA THR A 120 2.38 -5.13 -3.30
C THR A 120 3.02 -6.02 -4.37
N ILE A 121 3.02 -5.60 -5.65
CA ILE A 121 3.73 -6.30 -6.73
C ILE A 121 5.22 -6.35 -6.42
N GLU A 122 5.83 -5.23 -6.02
CA GLU A 122 7.24 -5.20 -5.63
C GLU A 122 7.55 -6.10 -4.42
N ALA A 123 6.64 -6.19 -3.46
CA ALA A 123 6.77 -7.09 -2.32
C ALA A 123 6.72 -8.56 -2.77
N PHE A 124 5.77 -8.93 -3.63
CA PHE A 124 5.66 -10.27 -4.19
C PHE A 124 6.89 -10.66 -5.01
N LEU A 125 7.41 -9.76 -5.85
CA LEU A 125 8.66 -9.98 -6.58
C LEU A 125 9.82 -10.23 -5.61
N GLY A 126 9.96 -9.40 -4.58
CA GLY A 126 11.02 -9.50 -3.59
C GLY A 126 11.03 -10.80 -2.78
N ILE A 127 9.89 -11.47 -2.64
CA ILE A 127 9.77 -12.77 -1.95
C ILE A 127 9.56 -13.95 -2.90
N GLY A 128 9.76 -13.75 -4.21
CA GLY A 128 9.66 -14.83 -5.21
C GLY A 128 8.25 -15.26 -5.61
N ALA A 129 7.20 -14.54 -5.22
CA ALA A 129 5.80 -14.77 -5.63
C ALA A 129 5.53 -14.24 -7.05
N GLN A 130 6.28 -14.75 -8.04
CA GLN A 130 6.25 -14.31 -9.44
C GLN A 130 4.87 -14.44 -10.10
N PRO A 131 4.09 -15.53 -9.92
CA PRO A 131 2.78 -15.65 -10.55
C PRO A 131 1.81 -14.55 -10.11
N GLU A 132 1.78 -14.25 -8.81
CA GLU A 132 0.95 -13.19 -8.24
C GLU A 132 1.37 -11.80 -8.76
N ALA A 133 2.68 -11.51 -8.74
CA ALA A 133 3.22 -10.25 -9.25
C ALA A 133 2.88 -10.04 -10.74
N LYS A 134 3.07 -11.08 -11.58
CA LYS A 134 2.74 -11.02 -13.00
C LYS A 134 1.26 -10.77 -13.25
N ALA A 135 0.37 -11.48 -12.55
CA ALA A 135 -1.07 -11.33 -12.71
C ALA A 135 -1.51 -9.90 -12.38
N ALA A 136 -1.03 -9.37 -11.25
CA ALA A 136 -1.35 -8.02 -10.81
C ALA A 136 -0.78 -6.93 -11.73
N PHE A 137 0.47 -7.07 -12.17
CA PHE A 137 1.07 -6.10 -13.08
C PHE A 137 0.40 -6.11 -14.46
N THR A 138 0.06 -7.30 -14.97
CA THR A 138 -0.70 -7.44 -16.23
C THR A 138 -2.07 -6.75 -16.12
N TRP A 139 -2.76 -6.94 -14.99
CA TRP A 139 -4.03 -6.30 -14.74
C TRP A 139 -3.88 -4.76 -14.71
N LEU A 140 -2.88 -4.25 -13.98
CA LEU A 140 -2.60 -2.81 -13.86
C LEU A 140 -2.31 -2.17 -15.23
N LEU A 141 -1.44 -2.77 -16.05
CA LEU A 141 -1.11 -2.28 -17.38
C LEU A 141 -2.36 -2.18 -18.27
N ARG A 142 -3.27 -3.16 -18.22
CA ARG A 142 -4.54 -3.10 -18.95
C ARG A 142 -5.43 -1.95 -18.48
N ARG A 143 -5.48 -1.66 -17.17
CA ARG A 143 -6.27 -0.54 -16.65
C ARG A 143 -5.68 0.80 -17.07
N LEU A 144 -4.35 0.91 -17.06
CA LEU A 144 -3.63 2.10 -17.52
C LEU A 144 -3.89 2.37 -19.01
N GLU A 145 -3.88 1.33 -19.85
CA GLU A 145 -4.21 1.43 -21.27
C GLU A 145 -5.67 1.90 -21.49
N GLU A 146 -6.63 1.33 -20.76
CA GLU A 146 -8.06 1.62 -20.95
C GLU A 146 -8.50 2.97 -20.36
N HIS A 147 -7.89 3.42 -19.26
CA HIS A 147 -8.42 4.52 -18.45
C HIS A 147 -7.40 5.61 -18.10
N GLY A 148 -6.12 5.42 -18.45
CA GLY A 148 -5.01 6.29 -18.05
C GLY A 148 -4.68 6.17 -16.55
N PRO A 149 -3.67 6.91 -16.05
CA PRO A 149 -3.20 6.82 -14.66
C PRO A 149 -4.18 7.48 -13.70
N ARG A 150 -5.15 6.71 -13.20
CA ARG A 150 -6.10 7.13 -12.14
C ARG A 150 -5.52 6.84 -10.77
N VAL A 151 -6.12 7.39 -9.71
CA VAL A 151 -5.71 7.06 -8.33
C VAL A 151 -5.99 5.59 -8.02
N PHE A 152 -7.20 5.11 -8.36
CA PHE A 152 -7.62 3.73 -8.15
C PHE A 152 -8.64 3.26 -9.18
N TYR A 153 -8.85 1.95 -9.24
CA TYR A 153 -9.92 1.28 -10.01
C TYR A 153 -10.73 0.33 -9.13
N THR A 154 -11.93 -0.03 -9.57
CA THR A 154 -12.66 -1.18 -8.99
C THR A 154 -11.92 -2.49 -9.28
N LEU A 155 -12.21 -3.54 -8.51
CA LEU A 155 -11.49 -4.82 -8.61
C LEU A 155 -11.74 -5.57 -9.93
N ASP A 156 -12.87 -5.30 -10.59
CA ASP A 156 -13.22 -5.74 -11.94
C ASP A 156 -12.67 -4.80 -13.03
N GLY A 157 -12.08 -3.66 -12.65
CA GLY A 157 -11.29 -2.80 -13.51
C GLY A 157 -11.99 -1.57 -14.08
N ALA A 158 -13.21 -1.26 -13.64
CA ALA A 158 -13.91 -0.03 -13.97
C ALA A 158 -13.40 1.17 -13.13
N ILE A 159 -13.87 2.36 -13.47
CA ILE A 159 -13.67 3.56 -12.65
C ILE A 159 -14.62 3.47 -11.44
N GLY A 160 -14.08 3.70 -10.24
CA GLY A 160 -14.86 3.67 -9.00
C GLY A 160 -15.96 4.73 -8.92
N HIS A 161 -16.65 4.75 -7.78
CA HIS A 161 -17.73 5.69 -7.49
C HIS A 161 -17.34 6.62 -6.33
N CYS A 162 -17.84 7.86 -6.35
CA CYS A 162 -17.70 8.80 -5.25
C CYS A 162 -18.37 8.26 -3.98
N VAL A 163 -17.98 8.84 -2.84
CA VAL A 163 -18.49 8.45 -1.53
C VAL A 163 -20.00 8.65 -1.45
N ARG A 164 -20.68 7.66 -0.87
CA ARG A 164 -22.06 7.78 -0.39
C ARG A 164 -22.18 7.24 1.05
N PRO A 165 -22.91 7.94 1.94
CA PRO A 165 -23.19 7.42 3.27
C PRO A 165 -24.12 6.20 3.20
N VAL A 166 -24.04 5.36 4.22
CA VAL A 166 -24.93 4.23 4.43
C VAL A 166 -25.65 4.44 5.76
N ASP A 167 -26.98 4.31 5.76
CA ASP A 167 -27.82 4.50 6.94
C ASP A 167 -27.72 3.31 7.90
N LEU A 168 -26.57 3.20 8.56
CA LEU A 168 -26.26 2.22 9.58
C LEU A 168 -25.45 2.90 10.69
N PRO A 169 -25.56 2.45 11.95
CA PRO A 169 -24.78 3.02 13.05
C PRO A 169 -23.27 2.79 12.89
N GLY A 170 -22.89 1.71 12.20
CA GLY A 170 -21.50 1.33 11.94
C GLY A 170 -20.72 0.91 13.19
N TYR A 171 -19.40 0.72 13.03
CA TYR A 171 -18.55 0.21 14.10
C TYR A 171 -18.37 1.24 15.22
N LYS A 172 -18.78 0.90 16.45
CA LYS A 172 -18.71 1.79 17.62
C LYS A 172 -19.30 3.19 17.33
N ASN A 173 -20.45 3.25 16.66
CA ASN A 173 -21.13 4.49 16.23
C ASN A 173 -20.34 5.34 15.24
N SER A 174 -19.51 4.71 14.40
CA SER A 174 -18.79 5.38 13.31
C SER A 174 -19.54 5.10 11.99
N PRO A 175 -20.26 6.10 11.42
CA PRO A 175 -21.16 5.86 10.30
C PRO A 175 -20.41 5.37 9.06
N PRO A 176 -20.90 4.30 8.39
CA PRO A 176 -20.21 3.75 7.25
C PRO A 176 -20.50 4.51 5.96
N VAL A 177 -19.54 4.40 5.04
CA VAL A 177 -19.57 4.93 3.69
C VAL A 177 -19.22 3.84 2.68
N VAL A 178 -19.60 4.06 1.42
CA VAL A 178 -19.12 3.24 0.30
C VAL A 178 -18.76 4.13 -0.87
N GLY A 179 -17.79 3.70 -1.68
CA GLY A 179 -17.15 4.59 -2.65
C GLY A 179 -16.01 5.39 -2.02
N ASN A 180 -15.28 6.13 -2.86
CA ASN A 180 -14.13 6.91 -2.44
C ASN A 180 -13.95 8.16 -3.33
N ASP A 181 -13.74 9.32 -2.72
CA ASP A 181 -13.68 10.63 -3.39
C ASP A 181 -12.33 10.90 -4.06
N ALA A 182 -11.32 10.09 -3.81
CA ALA A 182 -10.04 10.17 -4.51
C ALA A 182 -10.15 9.82 -6.01
N ARG A 183 -11.30 9.30 -6.44
CA ARG A 183 -11.63 8.95 -7.84
C ARG A 183 -11.28 10.05 -8.84
N ASP A 184 -11.64 11.30 -8.52
CA ASP A 184 -11.53 12.45 -9.41
C ASP A 184 -10.32 13.34 -9.06
N GLN A 185 -9.46 12.89 -8.14
CA GLN A 185 -8.27 13.60 -7.75
C GLN A 185 -7.14 13.42 -8.76
N LEU A 186 -6.34 14.47 -8.91
CA LEU A 186 -5.02 14.38 -9.53
C LEU A 186 -4.03 14.05 -8.43
N GLN A 187 -3.27 12.97 -8.63
CA GLN A 187 -2.12 12.62 -7.79
C GLN A 187 -0.92 12.35 -8.69
N HIS A 188 0.17 13.07 -8.47
CA HIS A 188 1.40 12.86 -9.24
C HIS A 188 2.18 11.63 -8.78
N GLY A 189 1.95 11.18 -7.53
CA GLY A 189 2.61 10.00 -6.95
C GLY A 189 2.49 8.74 -7.81
N VAL A 190 1.34 8.56 -8.47
CA VAL A 190 1.03 7.37 -9.28
C VAL A 190 2.06 7.09 -10.38
N PHE A 191 2.69 8.13 -10.95
CA PHE A 191 3.72 7.92 -11.95
C PHE A 191 4.94 7.21 -11.34
N GLY A 192 5.38 7.63 -10.16
CA GLY A 192 6.49 7.00 -9.44
C GLY A 192 6.19 5.52 -9.17
N ASP A 193 4.99 5.24 -8.68
CA ASP A 193 4.57 3.88 -8.35
C ASP A 193 4.52 2.95 -9.57
N ILE A 194 4.02 3.44 -10.71
CA ILE A 194 3.96 2.67 -11.97
C ILE A 194 5.37 2.32 -12.46
N PHE A 195 6.26 3.30 -12.49
CA PHE A 195 7.61 3.09 -13.03
C PHE A 195 8.51 2.28 -12.11
N GLU A 196 8.38 2.44 -10.79
CA GLU A 196 9.07 1.59 -9.83
C GLU A 196 8.60 0.12 -9.96
N THR A 197 7.29 -0.10 -10.09
CA THR A 197 6.73 -1.44 -10.35
C THR A 197 7.33 -2.06 -11.62
N ALA A 198 7.37 -1.29 -12.72
CA ALA A 198 7.94 -1.75 -13.98
C ALA A 198 9.44 -2.07 -13.86
N ARG A 199 10.20 -1.22 -13.16
CA ARG A 199 11.63 -1.45 -12.89
C ARG A 199 11.85 -2.72 -12.08
N CYS A 200 11.17 -2.89 -10.96
CA CYS A 200 11.29 -4.09 -10.13
C CYS A 200 10.89 -5.37 -10.90
N PHE A 201 9.88 -5.30 -11.77
CA PHE A 201 9.49 -6.41 -12.61
C PHE A 201 10.63 -6.86 -13.54
N ILE A 202 11.30 -5.90 -14.19
CA ILE A 202 12.49 -6.15 -15.03
C ILE A 202 13.68 -6.65 -14.22
N ASP A 203 13.99 -6.02 -13.07
CA ASP A 203 15.10 -6.44 -12.18
C ASP A 203 14.95 -7.89 -11.70
N SER A 204 13.70 -8.36 -11.61
CA SER A 204 13.39 -9.74 -11.27
C SER A 204 13.58 -10.73 -12.44
N GLY A 205 14.18 -10.30 -13.55
CA GLY A 205 14.47 -11.12 -14.72
C GLY A 205 13.32 -11.27 -15.72
N ASN A 206 12.25 -10.48 -15.57
CA ASN A 206 11.12 -10.52 -16.49
C ASN A 206 11.30 -9.53 -17.65
N ILE A 207 10.39 -9.61 -18.63
CA ILE A 207 10.41 -8.78 -19.84
C ILE A 207 9.08 -8.06 -20.02
N LEU A 208 9.14 -6.84 -20.55
CA LEU A 208 7.96 -6.09 -21.00
C LEU A 208 7.70 -6.39 -22.47
N ASP A 209 6.43 -6.53 -22.84
CA ASP A 209 6.04 -6.57 -24.25
C ASP A 209 6.04 -5.16 -24.86
N SER A 210 6.04 -5.09 -26.20
CA SER A 210 6.12 -3.82 -26.92
C SER A 210 4.94 -2.88 -26.62
N PRO A 211 3.67 -3.33 -26.54
CA PRO A 211 2.56 -2.47 -26.15
C PRO A 211 2.74 -1.86 -24.76
N SER A 212 3.15 -2.66 -23.76
CA SER A 212 3.37 -2.15 -22.40
C SER A 212 4.53 -1.15 -22.36
N ALA A 213 5.61 -1.40 -23.12
CA ALA A 213 6.72 -0.46 -23.22
C ALA A 213 6.31 0.88 -23.85
N MET A 214 5.47 0.85 -24.89
CA MET A 214 4.94 2.08 -25.51
C MET A 214 4.00 2.85 -24.57
N LEU A 215 3.13 2.13 -23.85
CA LEU A 215 2.25 2.71 -22.84
C LEU A 215 3.07 3.43 -21.75
N LEU A 216 4.07 2.74 -21.19
CA LEU A 216 4.94 3.33 -20.17
C LEU A 216 5.69 4.55 -20.71
N SER A 217 6.24 4.49 -21.93
CA SER A 217 6.87 5.66 -22.56
C SER A 217 5.93 6.88 -22.63
N GLY A 218 4.65 6.67 -22.98
CA GLY A 218 3.65 7.73 -22.99
C GLY A 218 3.36 8.30 -21.60
N LEU A 219 3.36 7.46 -20.56
CA LEU A 219 3.18 7.89 -19.17
C LEU A 219 4.38 8.70 -18.66
N ALA A 220 5.61 8.40 -19.09
CA ALA A 220 6.79 9.23 -18.77
C ALA A 220 6.66 10.62 -19.38
N ASP A 221 6.21 10.72 -20.64
CA ASP A 221 5.94 12.00 -21.29
C ASP A 221 4.86 12.79 -20.56
N GLN A 222 3.77 12.12 -20.15
CA GLN A 222 2.71 12.75 -19.36
C GLN A 222 3.24 13.29 -18.01
N CYS A 223 4.07 12.52 -17.31
CA CYS A 223 4.71 12.95 -16.07
C CYS A 223 5.59 14.19 -16.28
N ALA A 224 6.40 14.18 -17.34
CA ALA A 224 7.27 15.29 -17.73
C ALA A 224 6.50 16.59 -18.03
N ASP A 225 5.26 16.48 -18.52
CA ASP A 225 4.39 17.62 -18.80
C ASP A 225 3.64 18.13 -17.55
N CYS A 226 3.13 17.23 -16.71
CA CYS A 226 2.21 17.62 -15.66
C CYS A 226 2.88 17.95 -14.32
N TRP A 227 4.15 17.61 -14.09
CA TRP A 227 4.77 17.70 -12.75
C TRP A 227 4.70 19.10 -12.11
N ARG A 228 4.56 20.17 -12.91
CA ARG A 228 4.44 21.56 -12.43
C ARG A 228 3.06 21.89 -11.85
N GLN A 229 2.08 21.00 -11.93
CA GLN A 229 0.75 21.24 -11.38
C GLN A 229 0.72 20.98 -9.86
N GLN A 230 -0.27 21.54 -9.19
CA GLN A 230 -0.58 21.18 -7.81
C GLN A 230 -1.50 19.96 -7.81
N ASP A 231 -1.33 19.07 -6.83
CA ASP A 231 -2.05 17.80 -6.74
C ASP A 231 -2.51 17.53 -5.30
N ALA A 232 -3.24 16.44 -5.09
CA ALA A 232 -3.80 16.07 -3.78
C ALA A 232 -2.78 15.38 -2.85
N GLY A 233 -1.55 15.14 -3.31
CA GLY A 233 -0.53 14.43 -2.55
C GLY A 233 -0.85 12.94 -2.35
N ILE A 234 0.07 12.23 -1.69
CA ILE A 234 -0.10 10.81 -1.36
C ILE A 234 -1.26 10.55 -0.38
N TRP A 235 -1.60 11.56 0.43
CA TRP A 235 -2.65 11.49 1.45
C TRP A 235 -4.03 11.93 0.94
N GLU A 236 -4.17 12.17 -0.36
CA GLU A 236 -5.48 12.42 -1.01
C GLU A 236 -6.20 13.65 -0.44
N LEU A 237 -5.43 14.68 -0.08
CA LEU A 237 -5.91 15.84 0.66
C LEU A 237 -6.82 16.73 -0.20
N PRO A 238 -7.80 17.42 0.42
CA PRO A 238 -8.73 18.27 -0.31
C PRO A 238 -8.04 19.51 -0.93
N GLU A 239 -7.00 20.03 -0.26
CA GLU A 239 -6.21 21.13 -0.76
C GLU A 239 -5.16 20.63 -1.75
N LYS A 240 -5.08 21.28 -2.91
CA LYS A 240 -4.01 21.00 -3.87
C LYS A 240 -2.81 21.86 -3.56
N GLN A 241 -1.64 21.23 -3.45
CA GLN A 241 -0.37 21.91 -3.21
C GLN A 241 0.74 21.36 -4.09
N HIS A 242 1.90 22.00 -4.10
CA HIS A 242 3.12 21.39 -4.62
C HIS A 242 3.76 20.52 -3.53
N TYR A 243 3.09 19.41 -3.18
CA TYR A 243 3.61 18.49 -2.18
C TYR A 243 5.00 17.99 -2.56
N THR A 244 5.94 18.08 -1.61
CA THR A 244 7.34 17.71 -1.83
C THR A 244 7.45 16.26 -2.26
N MET A 245 6.71 15.36 -1.59
CA MET A 245 6.67 13.95 -1.93
C MET A 245 6.16 13.72 -3.36
N SER A 246 5.12 14.42 -3.79
CA SER A 246 4.61 14.34 -5.16
C SER A 246 5.67 14.71 -6.21
N LYS A 247 6.51 15.71 -5.92
CA LYS A 247 7.61 16.10 -6.82
C LYS A 247 8.74 15.06 -6.80
N ILE A 248 9.08 14.51 -5.65
CA ILE A 248 10.03 13.40 -5.54
C ILE A 248 9.54 12.18 -6.33
N SER A 249 8.25 11.84 -6.27
CA SER A 249 7.68 10.75 -7.07
C SER A 249 7.70 11.02 -8.58
N CYS A 250 7.48 12.26 -9.04
CA CYS A 250 7.72 12.60 -10.45
C CYS A 250 9.21 12.44 -10.84
N TRP A 251 10.13 12.87 -9.98
CA TRP A 251 11.56 12.66 -10.20
C TRP A 251 11.91 11.17 -10.28
N GLN A 252 11.33 10.35 -9.40
CA GLN A 252 11.49 8.90 -9.39
C GLN A 252 10.98 8.30 -10.70
N ALA A 253 9.77 8.67 -11.13
CA ALA A 253 9.17 8.18 -12.37
C ALA A 253 10.09 8.39 -13.57
N LEU A 254 10.59 9.63 -13.74
CA LEU A 254 11.50 9.94 -14.85
C LEU A 254 12.87 9.27 -14.69
N SER A 255 13.39 9.11 -13.47
CA SER A 255 14.63 8.37 -13.22
C SER A 255 14.52 6.91 -13.68
N ARG A 256 13.46 6.23 -13.24
CA ARG A 256 13.17 4.84 -13.61
C ARG A 256 12.88 4.70 -15.11
N ALA A 257 12.18 5.65 -15.72
CA ALA A 257 11.94 5.66 -17.17
C ALA A 257 13.24 5.75 -17.97
N ILE A 258 14.18 6.59 -17.54
CA ILE A 258 15.51 6.71 -18.15
C ILE A 258 16.30 5.40 -18.00
N GLU A 259 16.36 4.84 -16.79
CA GLU A 259 17.05 3.57 -16.54
C GLU A 259 16.47 2.42 -17.39
N LEU A 260 15.14 2.36 -17.53
CA LEU A 260 14.47 1.38 -18.37
C LEU A 260 14.76 1.61 -19.87
N ALA A 261 14.83 2.85 -20.33
CA ALA A 261 15.18 3.17 -21.72
C ALA A 261 16.66 2.87 -22.02
N ASP A 262 17.57 3.26 -21.13
CA ASP A 262 19.01 3.01 -21.25
C ASP A 262 19.30 1.48 -21.20
N GLY A 263 18.48 0.71 -20.47
CA GLY A 263 18.49 -0.75 -20.46
C GLY A 263 17.79 -1.42 -21.66
N GLY A 264 17.23 -0.66 -22.60
CA GLY A 264 16.55 -1.19 -23.80
C GLY A 264 15.14 -1.76 -23.57
N HIS A 265 14.53 -1.47 -22.42
CA HIS A 265 13.17 -1.90 -22.07
C HIS A 265 12.08 -0.90 -22.49
N LEU A 266 12.45 0.36 -22.70
CA LEU A 266 11.58 1.42 -23.23
C LEU A 266 12.18 2.06 -24.48
N PRO A 267 11.37 2.68 -25.35
CA PRO A 267 11.86 3.51 -26.44
C PRO A 267 12.74 4.66 -25.94
N THR A 268 13.82 4.95 -26.67
CA THR A 268 14.80 5.99 -26.30
C THR A 268 14.47 7.38 -26.87
N THR A 269 13.44 7.50 -27.71
CA THR A 269 13.10 8.74 -28.45
C THR A 269 12.92 9.96 -27.54
N CYS A 270 12.31 9.78 -26.36
CA CYS A 270 12.03 10.86 -25.41
C CYS A 270 13.01 10.90 -24.22
N ARG A 271 14.04 10.03 -24.19
CA ARG A 271 14.95 9.85 -23.05
C ARG A 271 15.62 11.15 -22.62
N GLU A 272 16.15 11.93 -23.56
CA GLU A 272 16.80 13.23 -23.27
C GLU A 272 15.84 14.29 -22.71
N ARG A 273 14.56 14.24 -23.12
CA ARG A 273 13.52 15.10 -22.55
C ARG A 273 13.25 14.72 -21.10
N TRP A 274 13.12 13.43 -20.81
CA TRP A 274 12.88 12.95 -19.45
C TRP A 274 14.03 13.34 -18.52
N ASP A 275 15.28 13.22 -18.96
CA ASP A 275 16.43 13.61 -18.14
C ASP A 275 16.45 15.10 -17.83
N ARG A 276 16.15 15.95 -18.82
CA ARG A 276 16.04 17.39 -18.60
C ARG A 276 14.94 17.74 -17.59
N GLU A 277 13.76 17.12 -17.67
CA GLU A 277 12.69 17.37 -16.70
C GLU A 277 13.00 16.79 -15.32
N ARG A 278 13.62 15.62 -15.23
CA ARG A 278 14.13 15.05 -13.97
C ARG A 278 15.08 16.00 -13.26
N GLN A 279 16.05 16.58 -13.99
CA GLN A 279 16.98 17.56 -13.45
C GLN A 279 16.26 18.84 -13.00
N ARG A 280 15.26 19.32 -13.76
CA ARG A 280 14.44 20.48 -13.39
C ARG A 280 13.63 20.25 -12.12
N ILE A 281 13.03 19.06 -11.97
CA ILE A 281 12.29 18.68 -10.76
C ILE A 281 13.24 18.68 -9.56
N GLN A 282 14.41 18.03 -9.68
CA GLN A 282 15.40 18.00 -8.60
C GLN A 282 15.83 19.41 -8.19
N ALA A 283 16.22 20.25 -9.16
CA ALA A 283 16.63 21.63 -8.88
C ALA A 283 15.50 22.44 -8.22
N TRP A 284 14.25 22.21 -8.61
CA TRP A 284 13.11 22.88 -8.00
C TRP A 284 12.89 22.42 -6.55
N ILE A 285 12.94 21.11 -6.27
CA ILE A 285 12.79 20.58 -4.91
C ILE A 285 13.88 21.15 -4.00
N GLU A 286 15.14 21.12 -4.43
CA GLU A 286 16.25 21.61 -3.61
C GLU A 286 16.18 23.12 -3.32
N ALA A 287 15.54 23.89 -4.19
CA ALA A 287 15.39 25.33 -4.03
C ALA A 287 14.16 25.73 -3.19
N HIS A 288 13.08 24.94 -3.18
CA HIS A 288 11.79 25.37 -2.62
C HIS A 288 11.28 24.49 -1.47
N CYS A 289 11.73 23.24 -1.35
CA CYS A 289 11.19 22.29 -0.38
C CYS A 289 12.08 22.08 0.84
N TRP A 290 13.33 22.56 0.83
CA TRP A 290 14.24 22.47 1.98
C TRP A 290 14.03 23.65 2.91
N SER A 291 13.82 23.37 4.20
CA SER A 291 13.78 24.39 5.26
C SER A 291 15.10 24.40 6.03
N GLU A 292 15.82 25.52 5.98
CA GLU A 292 17.02 25.73 6.79
C GLU A 292 16.71 25.82 8.29
N GLU A 293 15.51 26.26 8.67
CA GLU A 293 15.10 26.32 10.08
C GLU A 293 14.81 24.92 10.65
N ARG A 294 14.07 24.09 9.91
CA ARG A 294 13.73 22.73 10.33
C ARG A 294 14.85 21.73 10.07
N GLN A 295 15.85 22.10 9.26
CA GLN A 295 16.85 21.17 8.73
C GLN A 295 16.20 19.93 8.11
N ALA A 296 15.12 20.13 7.36
CA ALA A 296 14.31 19.06 6.79
C ALA A 296 13.64 19.51 5.49
N TYR A 297 13.31 18.54 4.64
CA TYR A 297 12.30 18.76 3.60
C TYR A 297 10.92 18.92 4.25
N VAL A 298 10.23 20.00 3.93
CA VAL A 298 8.89 20.30 4.44
C VAL A 298 7.81 19.69 3.55
N PHE A 299 6.56 19.64 4.04
CA PHE A 299 5.44 18.98 3.39
C PHE A 299 5.14 19.56 1.99
N TYR A 300 5.17 20.88 1.87
CA TYR A 300 5.11 21.65 0.63
C TYR A 300 5.84 23.00 0.83
N PRO A 301 6.24 23.70 -0.25
CA PRO A 301 6.94 24.98 -0.14
C PRO A 301 6.21 25.98 0.76
N ASP A 302 6.98 26.83 1.44
CA ASP A 302 6.50 27.88 2.34
C ASP A 302 5.71 27.37 3.57
N SER A 303 5.72 26.06 3.82
CA SER A 303 5.15 25.48 5.05
C SER A 303 6.23 25.14 6.09
N GLU A 304 5.84 25.07 7.36
CA GLU A 304 6.66 24.51 8.43
C GLU A 304 6.29 23.05 8.77
N ARG A 305 5.36 22.47 8.01
CA ARG A 305 4.79 21.15 8.30
C ARG A 305 5.72 20.05 7.80
N LEU A 306 5.74 18.93 8.50
CA LEU A 306 6.45 17.72 8.12
C LEU A 306 5.49 16.66 7.61
N ASP A 307 6.02 15.74 6.79
CA ASP A 307 5.29 14.63 6.19
C ASP A 307 6.15 13.36 6.25
N ALA A 308 5.62 12.32 6.90
CA ALA A 308 6.31 11.05 7.07
C ALA A 308 6.49 10.30 5.74
N SER A 309 5.71 10.62 4.71
CA SER A 309 5.86 10.01 3.39
C SER A 309 7.24 10.27 2.76
N LEU A 310 7.93 11.35 3.17
CA LEU A 310 9.28 11.68 2.72
C LEU A 310 10.33 10.62 3.09
N ALA A 311 10.04 9.71 4.02
CA ALA A 311 10.87 8.55 4.28
C ALA A 311 11.03 7.65 3.03
N LEU A 312 10.01 7.59 2.17
CA LEU A 312 10.04 6.84 0.90
C LEU A 312 11.10 7.38 -0.07
N ALA A 313 11.47 8.67 0.02
CA ALA A 313 12.49 9.26 -0.84
C ALA A 313 13.86 8.56 -0.71
N VAL A 314 14.16 8.01 0.47
CA VAL A 314 15.36 7.19 0.70
C VAL A 314 15.30 5.94 -0.16
N ARG A 315 14.20 5.19 -0.10
CA ARG A 315 14.00 4.01 -0.93
C ARG A 315 14.10 4.37 -2.40
N PHE A 316 13.53 5.49 -2.82
CA PHE A 316 13.51 5.91 -4.22
C PHE A 316 14.88 6.26 -4.80
N GLY A 317 15.88 6.45 -3.92
CA GLY A 317 17.25 6.80 -4.28
C GLY A 317 17.43 8.29 -4.52
N TYR A 318 16.62 9.15 -3.90
CA TYR A 318 16.76 10.60 -4.07
C TYR A 318 18.16 11.07 -3.60
N PRO A 319 18.89 11.88 -4.38
CA PRO A 319 20.35 12.00 -4.27
C PRO A 319 20.86 12.75 -3.04
N SER A 320 19.99 13.37 -2.24
CA SER A 320 20.35 14.21 -1.10
C SER A 320 20.37 13.46 0.24
N LYS A 321 21.20 12.40 0.33
CA LYS A 321 21.23 11.46 1.48
C LYS A 321 21.36 12.13 2.86
N GLU A 322 22.20 13.15 3.00
CA GLU A 322 22.36 13.87 4.29
C GLU A 322 21.11 14.67 4.66
N ARG A 323 20.50 15.38 3.70
CA ARG A 323 19.23 16.10 3.90
C ARG A 323 18.10 15.14 4.24
N LEU A 324 18.05 13.97 3.59
CA LEU A 324 17.08 12.92 3.92
C LEU A 324 17.30 12.38 5.33
N ARG A 325 18.55 12.11 5.74
CA ARG A 325 18.86 11.68 7.10
C ARG A 325 18.38 12.69 8.13
N SER A 326 18.63 13.98 7.91
CA SER A 326 18.16 15.07 8.78
C SER A 326 16.63 15.16 8.79
N THR A 327 15.99 15.02 7.63
CA THR A 327 14.52 14.99 7.48
C THR A 327 13.91 13.84 8.28
N LEU A 328 14.49 12.64 8.22
CA LEU A 328 14.03 11.50 9.01
C LEU A 328 14.18 11.73 10.51
N GLN A 329 15.24 12.43 10.96
CA GLN A 329 15.40 12.79 12.38
C GLN A 329 14.29 13.74 12.82
N ALA A 330 13.98 14.75 12.00
CA ALA A 330 12.88 15.68 12.28
C ALA A 330 11.52 14.97 12.32
N ILE A 331 11.24 14.09 11.35
CA ILE A 331 10.01 13.29 11.31
C ILE A 331 9.90 12.38 12.54
N ASP A 332 10.97 11.68 12.91
CA ASP A 332 10.96 10.78 14.06
C ASP A 332 10.72 11.52 15.38
N HIS A 333 11.26 12.74 15.51
CA HIS A 333 11.04 13.60 16.68
C HIS A 333 9.62 14.17 16.74
N ASP A 334 9.17 14.81 15.65
CA ASP A 334 7.95 15.63 15.66
C ASP A 334 6.68 14.82 15.41
N LEU A 335 6.77 13.74 14.60
CA LEU A 335 5.64 12.90 14.22
C LEU A 335 5.61 11.55 14.96
N GLY A 336 6.62 11.25 15.77
CA GLY A 336 6.70 10.05 16.59
C GLY A 336 5.79 10.09 17.83
N ALA A 337 5.17 8.95 18.13
CA ALA A 337 4.38 8.71 19.34
C ALA A 337 4.65 7.29 19.85
N GLY A 338 5.65 7.17 20.73
CA GLY A 338 6.16 5.88 21.18
C GLY A 338 6.83 5.14 20.02
N ALA A 339 6.37 3.92 19.73
CA ALA A 339 6.91 3.10 18.64
C ALA A 339 6.31 3.43 17.25
N PHE A 340 5.37 4.39 17.17
CA PHE A 340 4.57 4.63 15.95
C PHE A 340 4.65 6.09 15.49
N HIS A 341 4.22 6.37 14.24
CA HIS A 341 4.33 7.69 13.62
C HIS A 341 3.01 8.15 13.01
N TYR A 342 2.73 9.44 13.11
CA TYR A 342 1.62 10.10 12.41
C TYR A 342 1.98 10.42 10.95
N ARG A 343 0.97 10.64 10.09
CA ARG A 343 1.18 10.96 8.66
C ARG A 343 1.93 12.27 8.45
N TYR A 344 1.47 13.33 9.11
CA TYR A 344 1.98 14.68 8.94
C TYR A 344 1.71 15.53 10.19
N THR A 345 2.30 16.73 10.25
CA THR A 345 2.07 17.68 11.35
C THR A 345 0.57 17.96 11.56
N ASP A 346 0.12 17.82 12.80
CA ASP A 346 -1.26 17.98 13.30
C ASP A 346 -2.22 16.80 13.10
N ALA A 347 -1.79 15.71 12.45
CA ALA A 347 -2.63 14.54 12.23
C ALA A 347 -3.17 13.91 13.54
N GLN A 348 -2.41 13.97 14.65
CA GLN A 348 -2.82 13.45 15.97
C GLN A 348 -4.15 14.03 16.50
N LYS A 349 -4.58 15.17 15.97
CA LYS A 349 -5.87 15.80 16.31
C LYS A 349 -7.07 15.06 15.71
N GLU A 350 -6.85 14.31 14.64
CA GLU A 350 -7.91 13.73 13.81
C GLU A 350 -7.85 12.21 13.73
N GLU A 351 -6.67 11.60 13.86
CA GLU A 351 -6.44 10.17 13.59
C GLU A 351 -5.49 9.48 14.58
N GLY A 352 -5.31 8.16 14.40
CA GLY A 352 -4.25 7.37 15.03
C GLY A 352 -2.92 7.44 14.27
N CYS A 353 -1.88 6.79 14.79
CA CYS A 353 -0.62 6.65 14.08
C CYS A 353 -0.78 5.72 12.88
N PHE A 354 -0.21 6.11 11.73
CA PHE A 354 -0.30 5.37 10.48
C PHE A 354 0.82 4.34 10.40
N LEU A 355 0.47 3.05 10.45
CA LEU A 355 1.46 1.99 10.64
C LEU A 355 2.47 1.91 9.49
N ALA A 356 2.05 2.22 8.25
CA ALA A 356 2.96 2.24 7.12
C ALA A 356 4.07 3.31 7.28
N CYS A 357 3.77 4.48 7.86
CA CYS A 357 4.77 5.54 8.10
C CYS A 357 5.90 5.04 9.00
N THR A 358 5.54 4.33 10.08
CA THR A 358 6.52 3.73 10.99
C THR A 358 7.44 2.77 10.25
N PHE A 359 6.87 1.89 9.43
CA PHE A 359 7.69 0.92 8.68
C PHE A 359 8.49 1.58 7.55
N TRP A 360 8.02 2.65 6.92
CA TRP A 360 8.81 3.43 5.96
C TRP A 360 10.02 4.09 6.62
N LEU A 361 9.88 4.63 7.83
CA LEU A 361 11.01 5.17 8.59
C LEU A 361 12.02 4.07 8.94
N ILE A 362 11.55 2.91 9.39
CA ILE A 362 12.41 1.76 9.69
C ILE A 362 13.18 1.31 8.44
N GLU A 363 12.49 1.14 7.32
CA GLU A 363 13.08 0.82 6.02
C GLU A 363 14.16 1.86 5.65
N ALA A 364 13.84 3.15 5.77
CA ALA A 364 14.76 4.23 5.45
C ALA A 364 16.01 4.22 6.34
N TRP A 365 15.87 3.95 7.64
CA TRP A 365 17.01 3.82 8.55
C TRP A 365 17.93 2.66 8.17
N ALA A 366 17.36 1.50 7.82
CA ALA A 366 18.13 0.34 7.35
C ALA A 366 18.89 0.66 6.06
N ILE A 367 18.23 1.27 5.06
CA ILE A 367 18.84 1.64 3.78
C ILE A 367 19.98 2.67 3.97
N LEU A 368 19.85 3.60 4.92
CA LEU A 368 20.89 4.58 5.24
C LEU A 368 22.04 4.02 6.11
N GLY A 369 22.05 2.71 6.39
CA GLY A 369 23.09 2.02 7.14
C GLY A 369 22.96 2.12 8.65
N ASN A 370 21.82 2.60 9.17
CA ASN A 370 21.56 2.70 10.61
C ASN A 370 20.83 1.44 11.12
N GLN A 371 21.52 0.32 10.98
CA GLN A 371 20.97 -1.03 11.15
C GLN A 371 20.40 -1.28 12.55
N ASP A 372 21.17 -0.95 13.60
CA ASP A 372 20.76 -1.18 14.99
C ASP A 372 19.50 -0.39 15.34
N ARG A 373 19.38 0.84 14.82
CA ARG A 373 18.19 1.67 15.00
C ARG A 373 16.98 1.09 14.30
N ALA A 374 17.14 0.61 13.06
CA ALA A 374 16.07 0.00 12.30
C ALA A 374 15.56 -1.28 12.98
N ASP A 375 16.48 -2.14 13.44
CA ASP A 375 16.15 -3.39 14.13
C ASP A 375 15.41 -3.15 15.44
N ALA A 376 15.92 -2.23 16.28
CA ALA A 376 15.27 -1.85 17.54
C ALA A 376 13.86 -1.28 17.32
N ALA A 377 13.70 -0.37 16.36
CA ALA A 377 12.40 0.23 16.04
C ALA A 377 11.42 -0.81 15.46
N TYR A 378 11.89 -1.77 14.66
CA TYR A 378 11.05 -2.87 14.16
C TYR A 378 10.57 -3.76 15.31
N ALA A 379 11.47 -4.14 16.23
CA ALA A 379 11.13 -4.95 17.39
C ALA A 379 10.10 -4.23 18.30
N ASP A 380 10.27 -2.94 18.54
CA ASP A 380 9.33 -2.14 19.33
C ASP A 380 7.95 -2.01 18.65
N ALA A 381 7.92 -1.80 17.33
CA ALA A 381 6.68 -1.79 16.56
C ALA A 381 5.95 -3.15 16.66
N LEU A 382 6.65 -4.27 16.49
CA LEU A 382 6.07 -5.61 16.62
C LEU A 382 5.51 -5.87 18.03
N LYS A 383 6.20 -5.40 19.07
CA LYS A 383 5.73 -5.50 20.46
C LYS A 383 4.42 -4.76 20.65
N GLY A 384 4.30 -3.54 20.11
CA GLY A 384 3.06 -2.76 20.14
C GLY A 384 1.92 -3.42 19.35
N LEU A 385 2.25 -4.16 18.29
CA LEU A 385 1.30 -4.89 17.43
C LEU A 385 1.03 -6.34 17.86
N SER A 386 1.49 -6.75 19.04
CA SER A 386 1.41 -8.15 19.49
C SER A 386 -0.01 -8.64 19.84
N HIS A 387 -0.98 -7.73 19.97
CA HIS A 387 -2.35 -8.02 20.35
C HIS A 387 -3.20 -8.42 19.12
N GLY A 388 -2.88 -9.55 18.48
CA GLY A 388 -3.64 -10.02 17.32
C GLY A 388 -3.10 -11.30 16.71
N VAL A 389 -3.61 -11.65 15.51
CA VAL A 389 -3.20 -12.85 14.74
C VAL A 389 -2.19 -12.54 13.63
N GLY A 390 -1.54 -11.37 13.70
CA GLY A 390 -0.63 -10.89 12.66
C GLY A 390 -1.34 -10.34 11.41
N ILE A 391 -2.57 -9.84 11.58
CA ILE A 391 -3.27 -9.01 10.60
C ILE A 391 -3.31 -7.60 11.17
N TYR A 392 -2.76 -6.63 10.44
CA TYR A 392 -2.60 -5.26 10.87
C TYR A 392 -3.62 -4.37 10.17
N SER A 393 -4.11 -3.39 10.92
CA SER A 393 -4.94 -2.32 10.39
C SER A 393 -4.10 -1.24 9.73
N GLU A 394 -4.77 -0.21 9.23
CA GLU A 394 -4.16 1.00 8.71
C GLU A 394 -3.48 1.83 9.80
N MET A 395 -4.15 1.98 10.94
CA MET A 395 -3.70 2.82 12.04
C MET A 395 -3.76 2.11 13.38
N ILE A 396 -3.06 2.69 14.36
CA ILE A 396 -3.13 2.32 15.77
C ILE A 396 -3.28 3.57 16.62
N ASP A 397 -4.09 3.48 17.68
CA ASP A 397 -4.06 4.47 18.75
C ASP A 397 -2.78 4.25 19.59
N PRO A 398 -1.82 5.18 19.59
CA PRO A 398 -0.55 4.97 20.31
C PRO A 398 -0.70 4.97 21.83
N GLN A 399 -1.81 5.47 22.38
CA GLN A 399 -2.07 5.50 23.83
C GLN A 399 -2.73 4.22 24.31
N THR A 400 -3.73 3.73 23.56
CA THR A 400 -4.52 2.56 23.97
C THR A 400 -4.04 1.26 23.32
N GLY A 401 -3.24 1.36 22.26
CA GLY A 401 -2.86 0.25 21.40
C GLY A 401 -3.98 -0.22 20.48
N GLN A 402 -5.18 0.38 20.50
CA GLN A 402 -6.30 -0.13 19.71
C GLN A 402 -6.06 0.05 18.21
N TYR A 403 -6.32 -0.99 17.41
CA TYR A 403 -6.39 -0.88 15.95
C TYR A 403 -7.52 0.04 15.49
N LEU A 404 -7.18 0.87 14.51
CA LEU A 404 -8.01 1.89 13.85
C LEU A 404 -7.83 1.80 12.33
N GLY A 405 -8.81 2.30 11.58
CA GLY A 405 -8.83 2.22 10.12
C GLY A 405 -9.05 0.79 9.60
N ASN A 406 -8.93 0.64 8.28
CA ASN A 406 -9.29 -0.62 7.59
C ASN A 406 -8.30 -1.77 7.85
N LEU A 407 -8.74 -3.03 7.72
CA LEU A 407 -7.90 -4.23 7.92
C LEU A 407 -8.31 -5.43 7.00
N PRO A 408 -7.41 -6.37 6.70
CA PRO A 408 -5.96 -6.16 6.64
C PRO A 408 -5.65 -4.96 5.74
N GLN A 409 -4.79 -4.05 6.18
CA GLN A 409 -4.35 -2.96 5.33
C GLN A 409 -3.12 -3.35 4.54
N GLY A 410 -3.24 -3.38 3.21
CA GLY A 410 -2.19 -3.77 2.29
C GLY A 410 -0.94 -2.92 2.45
N LEU A 411 -1.10 -1.59 2.53
CA LEU A 411 0.01 -0.66 2.69
C LEU A 411 0.81 -0.87 4.00
N THR A 412 0.14 -1.24 5.10
CA THR A 412 0.80 -1.59 6.36
C THR A 412 1.61 -2.88 6.21
N HIS A 413 0.99 -3.93 5.67
CA HIS A 413 1.63 -5.23 5.54
C HIS A 413 2.81 -5.21 4.57
N LEU A 414 2.71 -4.48 3.45
CA LEU A 414 3.82 -4.34 2.52
C LEU A 414 4.96 -3.50 3.12
N ALA A 415 4.65 -2.46 3.90
CA ALA A 415 5.68 -1.62 4.51
C ALA A 415 6.45 -2.42 5.57
N ALA A 416 5.74 -3.18 6.41
CA ALA A 416 6.33 -4.08 7.40
C ALA A 416 7.21 -5.17 6.75
N LEU A 417 6.81 -5.68 5.59
CA LEU A 417 7.59 -6.66 4.83
C LEU A 417 8.86 -6.02 4.25
N LYS A 418 8.74 -4.85 3.60
CA LYS A 418 9.88 -4.13 3.01
C LYS A 418 10.90 -3.69 4.06
N ALA A 419 10.45 -3.22 5.21
CA ALA A 419 11.30 -2.93 6.35
C ALA A 419 12.09 -4.16 6.83
N ALA A 420 11.43 -5.32 6.96
CA ALA A 420 12.11 -6.58 7.31
C ALA A 420 13.11 -7.03 6.25
N MET A 421 12.80 -6.82 4.96
CA MET A 421 13.73 -7.09 3.87
C MET A 421 14.97 -6.19 3.94
N ALA A 422 14.77 -4.89 4.14
CA ALA A 422 15.86 -3.94 4.29
C ALA A 422 16.77 -4.27 5.49
N ILE A 423 16.18 -4.63 6.65
CA ILE A 423 16.96 -5.09 7.82
C ILE A 423 17.70 -6.40 7.50
N GLY A 424 17.12 -7.29 6.69
CA GLY A 424 17.80 -8.51 6.22
C GLY A 424 18.93 -8.28 5.22
N GLY A 425 19.26 -7.03 4.88
CA GLY A 425 20.29 -6.69 3.88
C GLY A 425 19.80 -6.77 2.43
N SER A 426 18.51 -7.00 2.20
CA SER A 426 17.92 -6.90 0.86
C SER A 426 17.65 -5.43 0.55
N HIS A 427 18.61 -4.79 -0.10
CA HIS A 427 18.46 -3.44 -0.62
C HIS A 427 18.31 -3.50 -2.13
N PRO A 428 17.50 -2.62 -2.74
CA PRO A 428 17.56 -2.44 -4.19
C PRO A 428 18.99 -1.97 -4.55
N GLU A 429 19.67 -2.70 -5.44
CA GLU A 429 20.92 -2.23 -6.03
C GLU A 429 20.62 -0.93 -6.80
N ARG A 430 21.10 0.21 -6.32
CA ARG A 430 20.84 1.53 -6.90
C ARG A 430 22.11 2.37 -7.00
#